data_AF-A0A1B1C9Q5-F1
#
_entry.id   AF-A0A1B1C9Q5-F1
#
_cell.length_a   1.000
_cell.length_b   1.000
_cell.length_c   1.000
_cell.angle_alpha   90.00
_cell.angle_beta   90.00
_cell.angle_gamma   90.00
#
_symmetry.space_group_name_H-M   'P 1'
#
loop_
_entity.id
_entity.type
_entity.pdbx_description
1 polymer ?
#
loop_
_entity_poly.entity_id
_entity_poly.type
_entity_poly.pdbx_seq_one_letter_code
_entity_poly.pdbx_strand_id
1 'polypeptide(L)'
;MITSLKTSSVKEALRLAAYVNAEHQKRLDEAAGRLHPKENSRKFDDLNAHELEKIVTDWFSLTYRAAAISLAGEDLYMPEPSEVDSPDDLLQRRQQLTRHVQILSIPDSPMHERLLGEIVLRLAQSNGIAFRRVKIGPMEFRTEIIADRTGSRYRMFYDLIRRGVVELMRQEIGNIAAQPLNIGDLELQEVIQSPARRSKRTISLAELIEQFKNDPNRTDMRKKVEMDYALLFRVMDEVIGYDRRLREIERDDCKAVRDLLLRLPANSTKLYRGMTFTDAAEQGAKDGRGTLSPVTVNSYVHKMSALFNYGLVEERMDKNPARKLGLENHEHSEEDRNPFTSEQLEKIFSAPIYTGCQDDERNWAKSGDLRPKGTKFWVPLIGLYQGMRLNEICQLRLEDIKRETEIDFFDIRPDTARERSQTQPRKVEDGGRRTKTASSRRRVPVHPRLKELGFLDLSENNRTPAGIDYFRT
;
A
#
# COMPACT_ATOMS: atom_id res chain seq x y z
N MET A 1 -23.34 18.63 25.81
CA MET A 1 -22.81 19.98 25.50
C MET A 1 -21.73 20.31 26.51
N ILE A 2 -20.47 20.33 26.08
CA ILE A 2 -19.35 20.76 26.92
C ILE A 2 -19.45 22.28 27.01
N THR A 3 -19.72 22.81 28.20
CA THR A 3 -20.03 24.23 28.44
C THR A 3 -18.79 25.09 28.74
N SER A 4 -17.58 24.54 28.70
CA SER A 4 -16.34 25.30 28.88
C SER A 4 -15.14 24.65 28.17
N LEU A 5 -14.37 25.46 27.44
CA LEU A 5 -13.13 25.10 26.74
C LEU A 5 -11.86 25.39 27.56
N LYS A 6 -11.99 25.77 28.84
CA LYS A 6 -10.83 26.09 29.68
C LYS A 6 -10.18 24.81 30.19
N THR A 7 -9.04 24.44 29.62
CA THR A 7 -8.12 23.42 30.15
C THR A 7 -6.71 24.00 30.26
N SER A 8 -5.97 23.60 31.29
CA SER A 8 -4.56 23.95 31.50
C SER A 8 -3.59 23.10 30.67
N SER A 9 -4.10 22.09 29.95
CA SER A 9 -3.32 21.18 29.12
C SER A 9 -3.49 21.47 27.64
N VAL A 10 -2.40 21.83 26.95
CA VAL A 10 -2.39 22.14 25.50
C VAL A 10 -2.86 20.94 24.66
N LYS A 11 -2.50 19.71 25.06
CA LYS A 11 -2.91 18.47 24.35
C LYS A 11 -4.42 18.25 24.45
N GLU A 12 -4.99 18.54 25.61
CA GLU A 12 -6.43 18.42 25.85
C GLU A 12 -7.20 19.57 25.16
N ALA A 13 -6.63 20.78 25.13
CA ALA A 13 -7.18 21.92 24.39
C ALA A 13 -7.25 21.63 22.89
N LEU A 14 -6.20 21.03 22.31
CA LEU A 14 -6.18 20.63 20.90
C LEU A 14 -7.21 19.54 20.59
N ARG A 15 -7.39 18.57 21.48
CA ARG A 15 -8.40 17.51 21.34
C ARG A 15 -9.82 18.07 21.42
N LEU A 16 -10.09 18.96 22.37
CA LEU A 16 -11.38 19.64 22.54
C LEU A 16 -11.68 20.57 21.35
N ALA A 17 -10.69 21.31 20.86
CA ALA A 17 -10.83 22.16 19.67
C ALA A 17 -11.13 21.33 18.42
N ALA A 18 -10.46 20.20 18.21
CA ALA A 18 -10.74 19.30 17.09
C ALA A 18 -12.16 18.70 17.16
N TYR A 19 -12.60 18.29 18.35
CA TYR A 19 -13.95 17.76 18.56
C TYR A 19 -15.03 18.82 18.31
N VAL A 20 -14.85 20.02 18.87
CA VAL A 20 -15.79 21.14 18.71
C VAL A 20 -15.83 21.64 17.26
N ASN A 21 -14.68 21.70 16.58
CA ASN A 21 -14.64 22.04 15.15
C ASN A 21 -15.35 20.98 14.29
N ALA A 22 -15.17 19.69 14.59
CA ALA A 22 -15.88 18.62 13.87
C ALA A 22 -17.40 18.70 14.09
N GLU A 23 -17.85 19.00 15.31
CA GLU A 23 -19.28 19.11 15.62
C GLU A 23 -19.91 20.39 15.03
N HIS A 24 -19.19 21.51 15.00
CA HIS A 24 -19.64 22.72 14.30
C HIS A 24 -19.64 22.56 12.78
N GLN A 25 -18.63 21.88 12.23
CA GLN A 25 -18.59 21.57 10.80
C GLN A 25 -19.78 20.68 10.41
N LYS A 26 -20.07 19.65 11.20
CA LYS A 26 -21.25 18.78 11.01
C LYS A 26 -22.57 19.56 11.04
N ARG A 27 -22.73 20.50 11.98
CA ARG A 27 -23.94 21.35 12.06
C ARG A 27 -24.05 22.34 10.90
N LEU A 28 -22.93 22.89 10.42
CA LEU A 28 -22.89 23.72 9.23
C LEU A 28 -23.22 22.92 7.96
N ASP A 29 -22.74 21.67 7.89
CA ASP A 29 -23.01 20.75 6.77
C ASP A 29 -24.48 20.28 6.75
N GLU A 30 -25.07 20.02 7.93
CA GLU A 30 -26.51 19.72 8.11
C GLU A 30 -27.40 20.94 7.75
N ALA A 31 -27.02 22.15 8.18
CA ALA A 31 -27.74 23.38 7.86
C ALA A 31 -27.60 23.80 6.38
N ALA A 32 -26.47 23.46 5.73
CA ALA A 32 -26.21 23.71 4.32
C ALA A 32 -26.73 22.61 3.37
N GLY A 33 -27.35 21.55 3.91
CA GLY A 33 -27.90 20.43 3.14
C GLY A 33 -26.85 19.65 2.34
N ARG A 34 -25.61 19.53 2.83
CA ARG A 34 -24.52 18.85 2.11
C ARG A 34 -24.06 17.56 2.78
N LEU A 35 -23.94 16.56 1.90
CA LEU A 35 -23.12 15.35 1.95
C LEU A 35 -23.60 14.23 2.90
N HIS A 36 -24.01 13.12 2.29
CA HIS A 36 -23.62 11.80 2.76
C HIS A 36 -22.45 11.36 1.88
N PRO A 37 -21.19 11.75 2.17
CA PRO A 37 -20.08 11.11 1.51
C PRO A 37 -19.98 9.71 2.14
N LYS A 38 -20.14 8.65 1.35
CA LYS A 38 -19.33 7.47 1.67
C LYS A 38 -17.88 7.96 1.59
N GLU A 39 -17.07 7.66 2.60
CA GLU A 39 -15.65 8.01 2.59
C GLU A 39 -15.03 7.62 1.23
N ASN A 40 -14.36 8.57 0.56
CA ASN A 40 -13.71 8.45 -0.77
C ASN A 40 -14.54 8.76 -2.04
N SER A 41 -15.64 9.53 -1.99
CA SER A 41 -16.33 9.98 -3.22
C SER A 41 -15.58 11.11 -3.96
N ARG A 42 -15.34 10.97 -5.28
CA ARG A 42 -14.81 12.05 -6.17
C ARG A 42 -15.95 12.89 -6.74
N LYS A 43 -15.73 14.19 -7.01
CA LYS A 43 -16.74 14.96 -7.77
C LYS A 43 -16.75 14.50 -9.22
N PHE A 44 -17.92 14.52 -9.85
CA PHE A 44 -18.04 14.19 -11.27
C PHE A 44 -17.13 15.06 -12.13
N ASP A 45 -17.07 16.35 -11.81
CA ASP A 45 -16.29 17.35 -12.57
C ASP A 45 -14.77 17.16 -12.43
N ASP A 46 -14.29 16.28 -11.54
CA ASP A 46 -12.87 15.92 -11.40
C ASP A 46 -12.47 14.72 -12.30
N LEU A 47 -13.42 14.10 -12.98
CA LEU A 47 -13.18 12.97 -13.90
C LEU A 47 -12.91 13.48 -15.31
N ASN A 48 -11.87 12.96 -15.96
CA ASN A 48 -11.62 13.29 -17.37
C ASN A 48 -12.60 12.55 -18.30
N ALA A 49 -12.65 12.96 -19.57
CA ALA A 49 -13.58 12.38 -20.56
C ALA A 49 -13.37 10.88 -20.74
N HIS A 50 -12.11 10.43 -20.76
CA HIS A 50 -11.77 9.01 -20.92
C HIS A 50 -12.23 8.15 -19.73
N GLU A 51 -12.08 8.64 -18.50
CA GLU A 51 -12.61 7.97 -17.30
C GLU A 51 -14.13 7.80 -17.38
N LEU A 52 -14.84 8.84 -17.80
CA LEU A 52 -16.30 8.83 -17.94
C LEU A 52 -16.78 7.91 -19.06
N GLU A 53 -16.12 7.93 -20.21
CA GLU A 53 -16.39 7.03 -21.33
C GLU A 53 -16.16 5.57 -20.92
N LYS A 54 -15.04 5.29 -20.24
CA LYS A 54 -14.71 3.95 -19.73
C LYS A 54 -15.79 3.41 -18.79
N ILE A 55 -16.27 4.23 -17.85
CA ILE A 55 -17.34 3.84 -16.91
C ILE A 55 -18.59 3.35 -17.66
N VAL A 56 -19.00 4.07 -18.71
CA VAL A 56 -20.22 3.74 -19.45
C VAL A 56 -19.99 2.56 -20.40
N THR A 57 -18.86 2.52 -21.09
CA THR A 57 -18.52 1.44 -22.03
C THR A 57 -18.30 0.10 -21.31
N ASP A 58 -17.65 0.10 -20.14
CA ASP A 58 -17.50 -1.10 -19.31
C ASP A 58 -18.86 -1.62 -18.83
N TRP A 59 -19.73 -0.72 -18.33
CA TRP A 59 -21.10 -1.07 -17.93
C TRP A 59 -21.91 -1.67 -19.08
N PHE A 60 -21.89 -1.01 -20.24
CA PHE A 60 -22.61 -1.46 -21.42
C PHE A 60 -22.10 -2.84 -21.86
N SER A 61 -20.78 -3.01 -21.96
CA SER A 61 -20.15 -4.26 -22.39
C SER A 61 -20.48 -5.44 -21.48
N LEU A 62 -20.42 -5.24 -20.16
CA LEU A 62 -20.80 -6.24 -19.16
C LEU A 62 -22.28 -6.61 -19.28
N THR A 63 -23.16 -5.61 -19.33
CA THR A 63 -24.62 -5.82 -19.34
C THR A 63 -25.07 -6.52 -20.63
N TYR A 64 -24.57 -6.05 -21.78
CA TYR A 64 -24.91 -6.59 -23.10
C TYR A 64 -24.47 -8.06 -23.25
N ARG A 65 -23.26 -8.40 -22.78
CA ARG A 65 -22.75 -9.78 -22.81
C ARG A 65 -23.47 -10.70 -21.83
N ALA A 66 -23.77 -10.23 -20.62
CA ALA A 66 -24.53 -11.02 -19.64
C ALA A 66 -25.92 -11.39 -20.17
N ALA A 67 -26.61 -10.45 -20.83
CA ALA A 67 -27.90 -10.71 -21.47
C ALA A 67 -27.79 -11.73 -22.63
N ALA A 68 -26.69 -11.73 -23.38
CA ALA A 68 -26.46 -12.70 -24.44
C ALA A 68 -26.15 -14.12 -23.92
N ILE A 69 -25.40 -14.23 -22.81
CA ILE A 69 -25.02 -15.52 -22.19
C ILE A 69 -26.23 -16.20 -21.54
N SER A 70 -27.07 -15.44 -20.82
CA SER A 70 -28.30 -15.96 -20.20
C SER A 70 -29.20 -16.69 -21.21
N LEU A 71 -29.20 -16.26 -22.48
CA LEU A 71 -29.97 -16.87 -23.55
C LEU A 71 -29.31 -18.12 -24.17
N ALA A 72 -27.98 -18.22 -24.10
CA ALA A 72 -27.21 -19.33 -24.69
C ALA A 72 -27.27 -20.62 -23.86
N GLY A 73 -27.92 -20.59 -22.69
CA GLY A 73 -28.20 -21.78 -21.87
C GLY A 73 -26.99 -22.36 -21.13
N GLU A 74 -25.92 -21.58 -20.94
CA GLU A 74 -24.73 -22.04 -20.19
C GLU A 74 -24.96 -22.11 -18.67
N ASP A 75 -26.01 -21.46 -18.13
CA ASP A 75 -26.49 -21.69 -16.77
C ASP A 75 -27.68 -22.68 -16.78
N LEU A 76 -27.47 -23.84 -16.14
CA LEU A 76 -28.37 -25.00 -16.03
C LEU A 76 -29.67 -24.75 -15.20
N TYR A 77 -30.16 -23.51 -15.14
CA TYR A 77 -31.40 -23.18 -14.45
C TYR A 77 -32.61 -23.50 -15.35
N MET A 78 -33.44 -24.47 -14.96
CA MET A 78 -34.77 -24.66 -15.54
C MET A 78 -35.77 -23.83 -14.72
N PRO A 79 -36.26 -22.70 -15.26
CA PRO A 79 -37.24 -21.89 -14.55
C PRO A 79 -38.54 -22.67 -14.33
N GLU A 80 -39.14 -22.49 -13.16
CA GLU A 80 -40.45 -23.08 -12.86
C GLU A 80 -41.51 -22.50 -13.83
N PRO A 81 -42.60 -23.22 -14.18
CA PRO A 81 -43.60 -22.72 -15.12
C PRO A 81 -44.25 -21.38 -14.75
N SER A 82 -44.23 -21.00 -13.48
CA SER A 82 -44.68 -19.69 -12.97
C SER A 82 -43.69 -18.55 -13.17
N GLU A 83 -42.44 -18.85 -13.54
CA GLU A 83 -41.35 -17.90 -13.80
C GLU A 83 -41.18 -17.61 -15.30
N VAL A 84 -41.91 -18.33 -16.15
CA VAL A 84 -41.91 -18.13 -17.60
C VAL A 84 -42.99 -17.11 -17.95
N ASP A 85 -42.58 -15.93 -18.42
CA ASP A 85 -43.49 -14.90 -18.90
C ASP A 85 -44.45 -15.48 -19.96
N SER A 86 -45.75 -15.16 -19.85
CA SER A 86 -46.70 -15.59 -20.85
C SER A 86 -46.44 -14.88 -22.19
N PRO A 87 -46.89 -15.44 -23.33
CA PRO A 87 -46.76 -14.76 -24.63
C PRO A 87 -47.36 -13.35 -24.64
N ASP A 88 -48.43 -13.11 -23.89
CA ASP A 88 -49.06 -11.79 -23.75
C ASP A 88 -48.19 -10.84 -22.92
N ASP A 89 -47.54 -11.33 -21.85
CA ASP A 89 -46.61 -10.55 -21.03
C ASP A 89 -45.38 -10.12 -21.85
N LEU A 90 -44.81 -11.04 -22.64
CA LEU A 90 -43.71 -10.75 -23.55
C LEU A 90 -44.11 -9.73 -24.62
N LEU A 91 -45.33 -9.80 -25.13
CA LEU A 91 -45.85 -8.85 -26.11
C LEU A 91 -46.05 -7.46 -25.50
N GLN A 92 -46.60 -7.37 -24.28
CA GLN A 92 -46.72 -6.12 -23.54
C GLN A 92 -45.34 -5.52 -23.23
N ARG A 93 -44.40 -6.34 -22.77
CA ARG A 93 -43.02 -5.95 -22.50
C ARG A 93 -42.35 -5.38 -23.74
N ARG A 94 -42.45 -6.07 -24.88
CA ARG A 94 -41.93 -5.58 -26.17
C ARG A 94 -42.54 -4.24 -26.57
N GLN A 95 -43.86 -4.05 -26.44
CA GLN A 95 -44.51 -2.78 -26.75
C GLN A 95 -44.00 -1.66 -25.83
N GLN A 96 -43.84 -1.93 -24.54
CA GLN A 96 -43.31 -0.96 -23.58
C GLN A 96 -41.88 -0.54 -23.93
N LEU A 97 -40.99 -1.51 -24.17
CA LEU A 97 -39.60 -1.25 -24.57
C LEU A 97 -39.54 -0.44 -25.87
N THR A 98 -40.38 -0.76 -26.85
CA THR A 98 -40.46 -0.03 -28.13
C THR A 98 -40.82 1.45 -27.89
N ARG A 99 -41.80 1.73 -27.02
CA ARG A 99 -42.15 3.11 -26.65
C ARG A 99 -40.99 3.83 -25.95
N HIS A 100 -40.29 3.15 -25.03
CA HIS A 100 -39.13 3.73 -24.35
C HIS A 100 -37.99 4.08 -25.33
N VAL A 101 -37.68 3.19 -26.28
CA VAL A 101 -36.69 3.45 -27.35
C VAL A 101 -37.08 4.67 -28.18
N GLN A 102 -38.36 4.81 -28.55
CA GLN A 102 -38.85 5.99 -29.26
C GLN A 102 -38.65 7.28 -28.44
N ILE A 103 -39.00 7.25 -27.15
CA ILE A 103 -38.82 8.39 -26.23
C ILE A 103 -37.34 8.79 -26.12
N LEU A 104 -36.44 7.81 -25.97
CA LEU A 104 -35.00 8.05 -25.85
C LEU A 104 -34.35 8.50 -27.16
N SER A 105 -35.03 8.33 -28.30
CA SER A 105 -34.58 8.81 -29.60
C SER A 105 -34.93 10.29 -29.84
N ILE A 106 -35.89 10.85 -29.10
CA ILE A 106 -36.26 12.26 -29.16
C ILE A 106 -35.20 13.07 -28.40
N PRO A 107 -34.50 14.04 -29.04
CA PRO A 107 -33.55 14.92 -28.36
C PRO A 107 -34.21 15.71 -27.23
N ASP A 108 -33.50 15.87 -26.12
CA ASP A 108 -33.89 16.71 -24.97
C ASP A 108 -35.29 16.44 -24.38
N SER A 109 -35.81 15.22 -24.54
CA SER A 109 -37.11 14.86 -23.95
C SER A 109 -37.04 14.88 -22.42
N PRO A 110 -38.00 15.53 -21.72
CA PRO A 110 -38.04 15.57 -20.26
C PRO A 110 -38.22 14.17 -19.64
N MET A 111 -38.66 13.20 -20.44
CA MET A 111 -38.82 11.81 -20.02
C MET A 111 -37.49 11.05 -19.91
N HIS A 112 -36.38 11.58 -20.46
CA HIS A 112 -35.07 10.96 -20.32
C HIS A 112 -34.67 10.82 -18.85
N GLU A 113 -34.95 11.84 -18.03
CA GLU A 113 -34.57 11.81 -16.62
C GLU A 113 -35.28 10.68 -15.86
N ARG A 114 -36.53 10.36 -16.25
CA ARG A 114 -37.31 9.27 -15.66
C ARG A 114 -36.78 7.89 -16.08
N LEU A 115 -36.31 7.75 -17.32
CA LEU A 115 -35.85 6.47 -17.87
C LEU A 115 -34.37 6.18 -17.53
N LEU A 116 -33.54 7.22 -17.43
CA LEU A 116 -32.08 7.09 -17.26
C LEU A 116 -31.61 7.41 -15.85
N GLY A 117 -32.38 8.18 -15.07
CA GLY A 117 -31.94 8.73 -13.79
C GLY A 117 -31.47 7.67 -12.78
N GLU A 118 -32.14 6.52 -12.74
CA GLU A 118 -31.73 5.43 -11.86
C GLU A 118 -30.42 4.77 -12.31
N ILE A 119 -30.24 4.56 -13.61
CA ILE A 119 -29.01 3.98 -14.17
C ILE A 119 -27.83 4.92 -13.94
N VAL A 120 -28.03 6.20 -14.23
CA VAL A 120 -27.06 7.27 -13.96
C VAL A 120 -26.65 7.27 -12.49
N LEU A 121 -27.62 7.17 -11.57
CA LEU A 121 -27.34 7.11 -10.13
C LEU A 121 -26.58 5.83 -9.74
N ARG A 122 -26.98 4.66 -10.25
CA ARG A 122 -26.29 3.39 -9.97
C ARG A 122 -24.84 3.41 -10.46
N LEU A 123 -24.61 3.93 -11.68
CA LEU A 123 -23.27 4.08 -12.25
C LEU A 123 -22.40 5.03 -11.43
N ALA A 124 -22.98 6.14 -10.97
CA ALA A 124 -22.27 7.05 -10.07
C ALA A 124 -21.91 6.37 -8.75
N GLN A 125 -22.84 5.62 -8.15
CA GLN A 125 -22.61 4.92 -6.88
C GLN A 125 -21.56 3.82 -6.99
N SER A 126 -21.61 2.99 -8.04
CA SER A 126 -20.67 1.89 -8.23
C SER A 126 -19.24 2.37 -8.52
N ASN A 127 -19.10 3.57 -9.08
CA ASN A 127 -17.81 4.18 -9.42
C ASN A 127 -17.36 5.26 -8.42
N GLY A 128 -18.03 5.40 -7.27
CA GLY A 128 -17.62 6.34 -6.22
C GLY A 128 -17.73 7.82 -6.60
N ILE A 129 -18.66 8.16 -7.48
CA ILE A 129 -18.96 9.54 -7.87
C ILE A 129 -19.89 10.17 -6.83
N ALA A 130 -19.56 11.38 -6.40
CA ALA A 130 -20.29 12.11 -5.36
C ALA A 130 -21.72 12.45 -5.80
N PHE A 131 -22.67 12.25 -4.89
CA PHE A 131 -24.09 12.59 -5.04
C PHE A 131 -24.57 13.38 -3.82
N ARG A 132 -25.64 14.15 -4.00
CA ARG A 132 -26.31 14.91 -2.95
C ARG A 132 -27.77 14.50 -2.85
N ARG A 133 -28.32 14.63 -1.65
CA ARG A 133 -29.74 14.44 -1.38
C ARG A 133 -30.40 15.81 -1.34
N VAL A 134 -31.31 16.06 -2.27
CA VAL A 134 -32.07 17.31 -2.37
C VAL A 134 -33.46 17.07 -1.82
N LYS A 135 -33.87 17.92 -0.90
CA LYS A 135 -35.24 17.92 -0.37
C LYS A 135 -36.17 18.55 -1.40
N ILE A 136 -37.19 17.82 -1.84
CA ILE A 136 -38.19 18.31 -2.81
C ILE A 136 -39.52 18.60 -2.12
N GLY A 137 -39.80 17.93 -0.99
CA GLY A 137 -41.03 18.13 -0.23
C GLY A 137 -40.82 17.97 1.28
N PRO A 138 -41.91 18.05 2.08
CA PRO A 138 -41.83 17.96 3.54
C PRO A 138 -41.13 16.70 4.04
N MET A 139 -41.34 15.57 3.37
CA MET A 139 -40.71 14.27 3.62
C MET A 139 -40.13 13.61 2.35
N GLU A 140 -40.13 14.31 1.22
CA GLU A 140 -39.65 13.79 -0.06
C GLU A 140 -38.23 14.27 -0.35
N PHE A 141 -37.37 13.33 -0.70
CA PHE A 141 -35.97 13.58 -1.02
C PHE A 141 -35.61 12.86 -2.31
N ARG A 142 -34.83 13.53 -3.15
CA ARG A 142 -34.25 12.96 -4.36
C ARG A 142 -32.75 12.94 -4.26
N THR A 143 -32.15 11.87 -4.74
CA THR A 143 -30.70 11.77 -4.86
C THR A 143 -30.31 12.17 -6.27
N GLU A 144 -29.30 13.04 -6.39
CA GLU A 144 -28.74 13.44 -7.68
C GLU A 144 -27.22 13.53 -7.62
N ILE A 145 -26.58 13.31 -8.77
CA ILE A 145 -25.12 13.43 -8.90
C ILE A 145 -24.71 14.89 -8.74
N ILE A 146 -23.58 15.12 -8.06
CA ILE A 146 -22.94 16.44 -8.00
C ILE A 146 -22.08 16.59 -9.26
N ALA A 147 -22.65 17.23 -10.28
CA ALA A 147 -22.02 17.49 -11.57
C ALA A 147 -22.51 18.81 -12.18
N ASP A 148 -21.67 19.45 -12.99
CA ASP A 148 -22.13 20.49 -13.91
C ASP A 148 -22.92 19.85 -15.06
N ARG A 149 -24.26 19.83 -14.94
CA ARG A 149 -25.16 19.27 -15.96
C ARG A 149 -25.08 20.02 -17.30
N THR A 150 -24.60 21.25 -17.30
CA THR A 150 -24.44 22.04 -18.53
C THR A 150 -23.09 21.79 -19.19
N GLY A 151 -22.14 21.16 -18.49
CA GLY A 151 -20.81 20.86 -19.00
C GLY A 151 -20.81 19.81 -20.12
N SER A 152 -19.88 19.95 -21.06
CA SER A 152 -19.73 19.02 -22.20
C SER A 152 -19.50 17.57 -21.75
N ARG A 153 -18.73 17.36 -20.69
CA ARG A 153 -18.45 16.03 -20.11
C ARG A 153 -19.71 15.34 -19.57
N TYR A 154 -20.58 16.07 -18.89
CA TYR A 154 -21.84 15.51 -18.39
C TYR A 154 -22.77 15.16 -19.55
N ARG A 155 -22.89 16.04 -20.55
CA ARG A 155 -23.69 15.76 -21.76
C ARG A 155 -23.19 14.53 -22.51
N MET A 156 -21.88 14.41 -22.70
CA MET A 156 -21.24 13.24 -23.31
C MET A 156 -21.54 11.96 -22.51
N PHE A 157 -21.28 11.97 -21.21
CA PHE A 157 -21.54 10.83 -20.32
C PHE A 157 -23.01 10.40 -20.33
N TYR A 158 -23.92 11.37 -20.22
CA TYR A 158 -25.36 11.13 -20.20
C TYR A 158 -25.87 10.62 -21.55
N ASP A 159 -25.37 11.18 -22.66
CA ASP A 159 -25.72 10.72 -24.01
C ASP A 159 -25.20 9.31 -24.29
N LEU A 160 -23.98 8.98 -23.85
CA LEU A 160 -23.43 7.64 -24.01
C LEU A 160 -24.25 6.60 -23.21
N ILE A 161 -24.71 6.95 -22.01
CA ILE A 161 -25.66 6.11 -21.24
C ILE A 161 -26.97 5.95 -22.00
N ARG A 162 -27.54 7.05 -22.52
CA ARG A 162 -28.78 7.01 -23.32
C ARG A 162 -28.63 6.07 -24.52
N ARG A 163 -27.54 6.17 -25.28
CA ARG A 163 -27.23 5.30 -26.42
C ARG A 163 -27.09 3.84 -25.97
N GLY A 164 -26.37 3.58 -24.89
CA GLY A 164 -26.23 2.23 -24.32
C GLY A 164 -27.56 1.62 -23.86
N VAL A 165 -28.42 2.39 -23.18
CA VAL A 165 -29.75 1.93 -22.76
C VAL A 165 -30.64 1.60 -23.96
N VAL A 166 -30.60 2.43 -25.01
CA VAL A 166 -31.35 2.15 -26.25
C VAL A 166 -30.90 0.84 -26.87
N GLU A 167 -29.60 0.57 -26.95
CA GLU A 167 -29.07 -0.68 -27.50
C GLU A 167 -29.42 -1.90 -26.63
N LEU A 168 -29.40 -1.78 -25.30
CA LEU A 168 -29.86 -2.84 -24.40
C LEU A 168 -31.36 -3.13 -24.57
N MET A 169 -32.20 -2.09 -24.69
CA MET A 169 -33.63 -2.28 -24.97
C MET A 169 -33.88 -2.90 -26.34
N ARG A 170 -33.12 -2.51 -27.37
CA ARG A 170 -33.17 -3.12 -28.71
C ARG A 170 -32.76 -4.59 -28.67
N GLN A 171 -31.75 -4.93 -27.89
CA GLN A 171 -31.33 -6.31 -27.66
C GLN A 171 -32.47 -7.14 -27.04
N GLU A 172 -33.12 -6.62 -26.00
CA GLU A 172 -34.27 -7.29 -25.34
C GLU A 172 -35.47 -7.43 -26.30
N ILE A 173 -35.79 -6.40 -27.10
CA ILE A 173 -36.83 -6.47 -28.15
C ILE A 173 -36.48 -7.55 -29.18
N GLY A 174 -35.23 -7.59 -29.64
CA GLY A 174 -34.74 -8.58 -30.60
C GLY A 174 -34.84 -10.00 -30.04
N ASN A 175 -34.47 -10.19 -28.77
CA ASN A 175 -34.62 -11.46 -28.06
C ASN A 175 -36.07 -11.93 -28.00
N ILE A 176 -37.00 -11.06 -27.57
CA ILE A 176 -38.44 -11.38 -27.50
C ILE A 176 -39.00 -11.73 -28.90
N ALA A 177 -38.51 -11.05 -29.94
CA ALA A 177 -38.96 -11.26 -31.32
C ALA A 177 -38.21 -12.37 -32.07
N ALA A 178 -37.25 -13.05 -31.43
CA ALA A 178 -36.34 -14.01 -32.06
C ALA A 178 -35.64 -13.45 -33.32
N GLN A 179 -35.28 -12.18 -33.30
CA GLN A 179 -34.59 -11.48 -34.39
C GLN A 179 -33.08 -11.46 -34.15
N PRO A 180 -32.26 -11.42 -35.22
CA PRO A 180 -30.82 -11.29 -35.08
C PRO A 180 -30.46 -10.00 -34.34
N LEU A 181 -29.62 -10.15 -33.31
CA LEU A 181 -29.13 -9.05 -32.50
C LEU A 181 -28.11 -8.25 -33.30
N ASN A 182 -28.36 -6.95 -33.46
CA ASN A 182 -27.40 -6.03 -34.04
C ASN A 182 -27.36 -4.73 -33.24
N ILE A 183 -26.15 -4.22 -33.03
CA ILE A 183 -25.93 -2.95 -32.33
C ILE A 183 -25.97 -1.85 -33.39
N GLY A 184 -26.89 -0.91 -33.26
CA GLY A 184 -27.06 0.20 -34.20
C GLY A 184 -26.06 1.34 -34.00
N ASP A 185 -25.46 1.44 -32.82
CA ASP A 185 -24.46 2.46 -32.47
C ASP A 185 -23.04 1.94 -32.79
N LEU A 186 -22.32 2.64 -33.69
CA LEU A 186 -20.99 2.23 -34.14
C LEU A 186 -19.94 2.22 -33.02
N GLU A 187 -19.99 3.19 -32.10
CA GLU A 187 -19.04 3.30 -30.99
C GLU A 187 -19.24 2.15 -30.00
N LEU A 188 -20.50 1.83 -29.69
CA LEU A 188 -20.84 0.71 -28.82
C LEU A 188 -20.65 -0.65 -29.49
N GLN A 189 -20.85 -0.73 -30.81
CA GLN A 189 -20.55 -1.92 -31.61
C GLN A 189 -19.06 -2.21 -31.56
N GLU A 190 -18.21 -1.19 -31.71
CA GLU A 190 -16.76 -1.31 -31.56
C GLU A 190 -16.38 -1.76 -30.15
N VAL A 191 -17.06 -1.31 -29.08
CA VAL A 191 -16.83 -1.78 -27.70
C VAL A 191 -17.12 -3.28 -27.52
N ILE A 192 -18.14 -3.81 -28.18
CA ILE A 192 -18.52 -5.23 -28.09
C ILE A 192 -17.63 -6.11 -28.98
N GLN A 193 -17.35 -5.66 -30.21
CA GLN A 193 -16.50 -6.35 -31.19
C GLN A 193 -15.02 -6.28 -30.82
N SER A 194 -14.62 -5.20 -30.14
CA SER A 194 -13.33 -5.13 -29.49
C SER A 194 -13.26 -6.29 -28.50
N PRO A 195 -12.35 -7.26 -28.69
CA PRO A 195 -12.20 -8.33 -27.73
C PRO A 195 -11.94 -7.66 -26.38
N ALA A 196 -12.91 -7.78 -25.46
CA ALA A 196 -12.98 -7.10 -24.15
C ALA A 196 -11.56 -6.83 -23.73
N ARG A 197 -11.07 -5.56 -23.87
CA ARG A 197 -9.62 -5.22 -23.91
C ARG A 197 -8.94 -6.29 -23.11
N ARG A 198 -8.34 -7.30 -23.77
CA ARG A 198 -7.75 -8.42 -23.03
C ARG A 198 -6.74 -7.70 -22.17
N SER A 199 -7.05 -7.47 -20.89
CA SER A 199 -6.15 -6.81 -19.95
C SER A 199 -4.87 -7.56 -20.21
N LYS A 200 -3.84 -6.91 -20.76
CA LYS A 200 -2.64 -7.57 -21.28
C LYS A 200 -2.34 -8.72 -20.34
N ARG A 201 -2.62 -9.95 -20.78
CA ARG A 201 -2.68 -11.19 -19.97
C ARG A 201 -2.46 -10.90 -18.47
N THR A 202 -3.50 -10.81 -17.63
CA THR A 202 -3.25 -10.65 -16.19
C THR A 202 -2.25 -11.70 -15.77
N ILE A 203 -1.10 -11.21 -15.33
CA ILE A 203 0.04 -12.04 -15.00
C ILE A 203 -0.31 -12.85 -13.74
N SER A 204 0.43 -13.92 -13.48
CA SER A 204 0.30 -14.64 -12.22
C SER A 204 0.92 -13.83 -11.07
N LEU A 205 0.61 -14.23 -9.83
CA LEU A 205 1.27 -13.68 -8.66
C LEU A 205 2.80 -13.88 -8.73
N ALA A 206 3.28 -15.04 -9.19
CA ALA A 206 4.70 -15.30 -9.37
C ALA A 206 5.35 -14.35 -10.38
N GLU A 207 4.71 -14.12 -11.53
CA GLU A 207 5.19 -13.19 -12.53
C GLU A 207 5.26 -11.75 -11.99
N LEU A 208 4.28 -11.32 -11.17
CA LEU A 208 4.33 -10.01 -10.51
C LEU A 208 5.48 -9.92 -9.52
N ILE A 209 5.70 -10.96 -8.70
CA ILE A 209 6.80 -11.02 -7.74
C ILE A 209 8.14 -10.94 -8.45
N GLU A 210 8.33 -11.66 -9.56
CA GLU A 210 9.56 -11.60 -10.34
C GLU A 210 9.75 -10.23 -11.00
N GLN A 211 8.71 -9.62 -11.56
CA GLN A 211 8.81 -8.24 -12.07
C GLN A 211 9.17 -7.26 -10.95
N PHE A 212 8.55 -7.39 -9.77
CA PHE A 212 8.83 -6.55 -8.61
C PHE A 212 10.28 -6.67 -8.11
N LYS A 213 10.84 -7.88 -8.13
CA LYS A 213 12.25 -8.13 -7.78
C LYS A 213 13.23 -7.60 -8.83
N ASN A 214 12.83 -7.67 -10.10
CA ASN A 214 13.67 -7.31 -11.26
C ASN A 214 13.49 -5.85 -11.72
N ASP A 215 12.67 -5.05 -11.04
CA ASP A 215 12.48 -3.64 -11.36
C ASP A 215 13.83 -2.89 -11.39
N PRO A 216 14.19 -2.24 -12.51
CA PRO A 216 15.41 -1.44 -12.64
C PRO A 216 15.60 -0.41 -11.52
N ASN A 217 14.50 0.16 -11.00
CA ASN A 217 14.53 1.14 -9.90
C ASN A 217 14.93 0.51 -8.55
N ARG A 218 15.00 -0.82 -8.47
CA ARG A 218 15.32 -1.59 -7.26
C ARG A 218 16.64 -2.37 -7.36
N THR A 219 17.42 -2.16 -8.43
CA THR A 219 18.67 -2.89 -8.70
C THR A 219 19.61 -2.94 -7.49
N ASP A 220 19.86 -1.80 -6.83
CA ASP A 220 20.76 -1.72 -5.65
C ASP A 220 20.21 -2.35 -4.38
N MET A 221 18.90 -2.63 -4.35
CA MET A 221 18.13 -3.09 -3.21
C MET A 221 17.63 -4.52 -3.39
N ARG A 222 17.91 -5.17 -4.53
CA ARG A 222 17.36 -6.48 -4.89
C ARG A 222 17.59 -7.55 -3.81
N LYS A 223 18.83 -7.73 -3.35
CA LYS A 223 19.16 -8.68 -2.27
C LYS A 223 18.41 -8.37 -0.97
N LYS A 224 18.22 -7.08 -0.65
CA LYS A 224 17.50 -6.66 0.54
C LYS A 224 16.00 -6.94 0.40
N VAL A 225 15.40 -6.63 -0.75
CA VAL A 225 14.01 -6.94 -1.05
C VAL A 225 13.78 -8.45 -0.95
N GLU A 226 14.66 -9.26 -1.52
CA GLU A 226 14.59 -10.71 -1.45
C GLU A 226 14.58 -11.21 0.00
N MET A 227 15.50 -10.73 0.86
CA MET A 227 15.51 -11.08 2.28
C MET A 227 14.26 -10.58 3.02
N ASP A 228 13.90 -9.31 2.84
CA ASP A 228 12.81 -8.65 3.59
C ASP A 228 11.42 -9.22 3.23
N TYR A 229 11.26 -9.73 2.01
CA TYR A 229 10.00 -10.28 1.49
C TYR A 229 9.96 -11.81 1.48
N ALA A 230 11.07 -12.51 1.73
CA ALA A 230 11.17 -13.97 1.58
C ALA A 230 10.10 -14.76 2.36
N LEU A 231 9.80 -14.37 3.60
CA LEU A 231 8.74 -15.02 4.37
C LEU A 231 7.37 -14.72 3.75
N LEU A 232 7.10 -13.46 3.44
CA LEU A 232 5.82 -13.03 2.88
C LEU A 232 5.51 -13.76 1.57
N PHE A 233 6.45 -13.82 0.63
CA PHE A 233 6.22 -14.47 -0.66
C PHE A 233 5.87 -15.95 -0.50
N ARG A 234 6.56 -16.67 0.39
CA ARG A 234 6.25 -18.08 0.65
C ARG A 234 4.89 -18.27 1.33
N VAL A 235 4.50 -17.37 2.24
CA VAL A 235 3.16 -17.41 2.85
C VAL A 235 2.08 -17.09 1.81
N MET A 236 2.34 -16.13 0.91
CA MET A 236 1.43 -15.82 -0.19
C MET A 236 1.30 -16.98 -1.18
N ASP A 237 2.38 -17.70 -1.45
CA ASP A 237 2.34 -18.92 -2.28
C ASP A 237 1.42 -19.98 -1.65
N GLU A 238 1.60 -20.26 -0.37
CA GLU A 238 0.79 -21.28 0.32
C GLU A 238 -0.70 -20.91 0.40
N VAL A 239 -1.03 -19.63 0.61
CA VAL A 239 -2.41 -19.19 0.81
C VAL A 239 -3.12 -18.84 -0.50
N ILE A 240 -2.43 -18.17 -1.42
CA ILE A 240 -3.03 -17.64 -2.67
C ILE A 240 -2.68 -18.53 -3.86
N GLY A 241 -1.48 -19.09 -3.88
CA GLY A 241 -0.90 -19.80 -5.01
C GLY A 241 -0.19 -18.87 -5.99
N TYR A 242 1.06 -19.18 -6.29
CA TYR A 242 1.87 -18.43 -7.27
C TYR A 242 1.29 -18.40 -8.69
N ASP A 243 0.56 -19.44 -9.10
CA ASP A 243 -0.06 -19.53 -10.42
C ASP A 243 -1.37 -18.74 -10.53
N ARG A 244 -1.93 -18.28 -9.40
CA ARG A 244 -3.19 -17.55 -9.39
C ARG A 244 -3.05 -16.22 -10.12
N ARG A 245 -4.00 -15.93 -11.02
CA ARG A 245 -3.99 -14.69 -11.81
C ARG A 245 -4.31 -13.51 -10.92
N LEU A 246 -3.64 -12.37 -11.13
CA LEU A 246 -3.84 -11.17 -10.31
C LEU A 246 -5.30 -10.69 -10.24
N ARG A 247 -6.09 -10.88 -11.30
CA ARG A 247 -7.51 -10.51 -11.35
C ARG A 247 -8.40 -11.32 -10.41
N GLU A 248 -7.98 -12.53 -10.06
CA GLU A 248 -8.70 -13.47 -9.21
C GLU A 248 -8.30 -13.33 -7.74
N ILE A 249 -7.34 -12.44 -7.43
CA ILE A 249 -6.90 -12.16 -6.07
C ILE A 249 -7.78 -11.05 -5.50
N GLU A 250 -8.54 -11.39 -4.46
CA GLU A 250 -9.46 -10.50 -3.79
C GLU A 250 -8.98 -10.09 -2.40
N ARG A 251 -9.80 -9.26 -1.74
CA ARG A 251 -9.54 -8.76 -0.39
C ARG A 251 -9.41 -9.89 0.62
N ASP A 252 -10.21 -10.95 0.47
CA ASP A 252 -10.26 -12.05 1.42
C ASP A 252 -9.05 -12.97 1.33
N ASP A 253 -8.47 -13.17 0.12
CA ASP A 253 -7.18 -13.85 -0.03
C ASP A 253 -6.07 -13.12 0.74
N CYS A 254 -6.04 -11.78 0.66
CA CYS A 254 -5.07 -10.96 1.41
C CYS A 254 -5.30 -11.03 2.92
N LYS A 255 -6.56 -11.07 3.38
CA LYS A 255 -6.87 -11.26 4.81
C LYS A 255 -6.38 -12.62 5.29
N ALA A 256 -6.58 -13.69 4.51
CA ALA A 256 -6.11 -15.03 4.85
C ALA A 256 -4.58 -15.06 5.05
N VAL A 257 -3.81 -14.36 4.20
CA VAL A 257 -2.35 -14.20 4.39
C VAL A 257 -2.03 -13.52 5.72
N ARG A 258 -2.69 -12.39 6.04
CA ARG A 258 -2.50 -11.68 7.31
C ARG A 258 -2.84 -12.56 8.51
N ASP A 259 -3.97 -13.27 8.44
CA ASP A 259 -4.50 -14.06 9.55
C ASP A 259 -3.66 -15.32 9.78
N LEU A 260 -3.02 -15.86 8.74
CA LEU A 260 -1.99 -16.89 8.89
C LEU A 260 -0.73 -16.32 9.55
N LEU A 261 -0.25 -15.14 9.13
CA LEU A 261 0.91 -14.48 9.75
C LEU A 261 0.69 -14.20 11.25
N LEU A 262 -0.53 -13.86 11.67
CA LEU A 262 -0.86 -13.63 13.09
C LEU A 262 -0.74 -14.89 13.96
N ARG A 263 -1.03 -16.05 13.37
CA ARG A 263 -0.94 -17.35 14.05
C ARG A 263 0.43 -17.99 13.92
N LEU A 264 1.29 -17.45 13.06
CA LEU A 264 2.57 -18.06 12.77
C LEU A 264 3.56 -17.84 13.93
N PRO A 265 4.24 -18.89 14.43
CA PRO A 265 5.24 -18.77 15.47
C PRO A 265 6.44 -17.92 15.03
N ALA A 266 7.03 -17.19 15.97
CA ALA A 266 8.30 -16.52 15.73
C ALA A 266 9.38 -17.56 15.35
N ASN A 267 10.23 -17.25 14.36
CA ASN A 267 11.23 -18.18 13.82
C ASN A 267 10.66 -19.51 13.30
N SER A 268 9.39 -19.54 12.86
CA SER A 268 8.72 -20.75 12.33
C SER A 268 9.56 -21.50 11.28
N THR A 269 10.20 -20.76 10.38
CA THR A 269 11.06 -21.31 9.31
C THR A 269 12.28 -22.08 9.83
N LYS A 270 12.74 -21.80 11.05
CA LYS A 270 13.85 -22.50 11.69
C LYS A 270 13.38 -23.69 12.52
N LEU A 271 12.23 -23.56 13.17
CA LEU A 271 11.69 -24.52 14.14
C LEU A 271 10.88 -25.64 13.47
N TYR A 272 10.05 -25.30 12.50
CA TYR A 272 9.12 -26.20 11.82
C TYR A 272 9.56 -26.43 10.37
N ARG A 273 10.79 -26.91 10.19
CA ARG A 273 11.36 -27.11 8.86
C ARG A 273 10.60 -28.19 8.10
N GLY A 274 10.24 -27.90 6.85
CA GLY A 274 9.53 -28.84 5.98
C GLY A 274 8.02 -28.92 6.21
N MET A 275 7.48 -28.23 7.21
CA MET A 275 6.04 -28.08 7.40
C MET A 275 5.51 -26.92 6.54
N THR A 276 4.23 -26.99 6.17
CA THR A 276 3.49 -25.83 5.68
C THR A 276 3.37 -24.78 6.80
N PHE A 277 3.14 -23.52 6.46
CA PHE A 277 2.93 -22.46 7.44
C PHE A 277 1.64 -22.66 8.24
N THR A 278 0.62 -23.23 7.62
CA THR A 278 -0.62 -23.66 8.29
C THR A 278 -0.33 -24.73 9.33
N ASP A 279 0.37 -25.81 8.98
CA ASP A 279 0.78 -26.85 9.93
C ASP A 279 1.71 -26.30 11.02
N ALA A 280 2.66 -25.44 10.65
CA ALA A 280 3.57 -24.80 11.59
C ALA A 280 2.84 -23.89 12.59
N ALA A 281 1.75 -23.24 12.16
CA ALA A 281 0.90 -22.44 13.04
C ALA A 281 0.13 -23.33 14.04
N GLU A 282 -0.41 -24.45 13.58
CA GLU A 282 -1.11 -25.41 14.45
C GLU A 282 -0.16 -26.10 15.42
N GLN A 283 0.98 -26.58 14.94
CA GLN A 283 1.99 -27.22 15.80
C GLN A 283 2.57 -26.21 16.79
N GLY A 284 2.82 -24.97 16.37
CA GLY A 284 3.28 -23.92 17.27
C GLY A 284 2.31 -23.56 18.38
N ALA A 285 1.00 -23.63 18.11
CA ALA A 285 -0.01 -23.49 19.14
C ALA A 285 0.01 -24.65 20.13
N LYS A 286 0.16 -25.90 19.65
CA LYS A 286 0.31 -27.09 20.51
C LYS A 286 1.58 -27.02 21.38
N ASP A 287 2.66 -26.50 20.81
CA ASP A 287 3.95 -26.33 21.48
C ASP A 287 4.00 -25.10 22.41
N GLY A 288 2.91 -24.32 22.51
CA GLY A 288 2.82 -23.14 23.36
C GLY A 288 3.77 -21.99 22.96
N ARG A 289 4.10 -21.86 21.67
CA ARG A 289 5.05 -20.85 21.19
C ARG A 289 4.39 -19.49 20.98
N GLY A 290 5.15 -18.43 21.26
CA GLY A 290 4.76 -17.06 20.90
C GLY A 290 4.73 -16.85 19.37
N THR A 291 3.71 -16.13 18.91
CA THR A 291 3.52 -15.79 17.50
C THR A 291 4.24 -14.51 17.09
N LEU A 292 4.20 -14.18 15.80
CA LEU A 292 4.69 -12.89 15.30
C LEU A 292 3.95 -11.73 15.98
N SER A 293 4.69 -10.70 16.38
CA SER A 293 4.08 -9.52 16.97
C SER A 293 3.20 -8.79 15.94
N PRO A 294 2.13 -8.11 16.37
CA PRO A 294 1.28 -7.32 15.46
C PRO A 294 2.06 -6.30 14.63
N VAL A 295 3.13 -5.71 15.19
CA VAL A 295 4.02 -4.79 14.48
C VAL A 295 4.76 -5.49 13.34
N THR A 296 5.26 -6.70 13.59
CA THR A 296 5.92 -7.52 12.55
C THR A 296 4.93 -7.94 11.47
N VAL A 297 3.71 -8.34 11.84
CA VAL A 297 2.64 -8.65 10.87
C VAL A 297 2.32 -7.43 10.00
N ASN A 298 2.15 -6.25 10.60
CA ASN A 298 1.93 -5.00 9.86
C ASN A 298 3.05 -4.73 8.86
N SER A 299 4.31 -4.95 9.26
CA SER A 299 5.44 -4.84 8.34
C SER A 299 5.31 -5.75 7.11
N TYR A 300 4.75 -6.96 7.24
CA TYR A 300 4.50 -7.85 6.10
C TYR A 300 3.27 -7.43 5.29
N VAL A 301 2.19 -7.00 5.94
CA VAL A 301 0.99 -6.49 5.26
C VAL A 301 1.30 -5.25 4.43
N HIS A 302 2.14 -4.34 4.93
CA HIS A 302 2.59 -3.18 4.16
C HIS A 302 3.46 -3.58 2.95
N LYS A 303 4.32 -4.59 3.09
CA LYS A 303 5.09 -5.15 1.98
C LYS A 303 4.17 -5.77 0.91
N MET A 304 3.15 -6.52 1.32
CA MET A 304 2.13 -7.06 0.40
C MET A 304 1.37 -5.94 -0.32
N SER A 305 0.97 -4.89 0.43
CA SER A 305 0.35 -3.70 -0.16
C SER A 305 1.29 -2.98 -1.13
N ALA A 306 2.60 -2.95 -0.88
CA ALA A 306 3.58 -2.35 -1.78
C ALA A 306 3.77 -3.16 -3.07
N LEU A 307 3.75 -4.50 -2.99
CA LEU A 307 3.77 -5.39 -4.16
C LEU A 307 2.56 -5.16 -5.07
N PHE A 308 1.34 -5.16 -4.51
CA PHE A 308 0.14 -4.92 -5.32
C PHE A 308 0.01 -3.47 -5.79
N ASN A 309 0.57 -2.50 -5.06
CA ASN A 309 0.64 -1.13 -5.55
C ASN A 309 1.57 -1.01 -6.76
N TYR A 310 2.68 -1.77 -6.79
CA TYR A 310 3.52 -1.87 -7.98
C TYR A 310 2.73 -2.47 -9.15
N GLY A 311 1.99 -3.56 -8.93
CA GLY A 311 1.11 -4.11 -9.96
C GLY A 311 0.08 -3.11 -10.49
N LEU A 312 -0.45 -2.22 -9.64
CA LEU A 312 -1.38 -1.17 -10.04
C LEU A 312 -0.71 -0.08 -10.88
N VAL A 313 0.50 0.37 -10.50
CA VAL A 313 1.27 1.37 -11.26
C VAL A 313 1.71 0.83 -12.62
N GLU A 314 2.06 -0.46 -12.69
CA GLU A 314 2.43 -1.15 -13.94
C GLU A 314 1.22 -1.62 -14.76
N GLU A 315 0.01 -1.18 -14.41
CA GLU A 315 -1.26 -1.51 -15.09
C GLU A 315 -1.51 -3.02 -15.23
N ARG A 316 -1.03 -3.82 -14.26
CA ARG A 316 -1.22 -5.28 -14.19
C ARG A 316 -2.48 -5.68 -13.42
N MET A 317 -3.04 -4.73 -12.66
CA MET A 317 -4.26 -4.91 -11.88
C MET A 317 -4.98 -3.57 -11.67
N ASP A 318 -6.31 -3.60 -11.56
CA ASP A 318 -7.13 -2.39 -11.46
C ASP A 318 -7.28 -1.85 -10.02
N LYS A 319 -7.06 -2.71 -9.02
CA LYS A 319 -7.20 -2.37 -7.60
C LYS A 319 -6.16 -3.07 -6.76
N ASN A 320 -5.77 -2.47 -5.64
CA ASN A 320 -4.89 -3.09 -4.65
C ASN A 320 -5.72 -3.79 -3.55
N PRO A 321 -5.80 -5.14 -3.53
CA PRO A 321 -6.60 -5.88 -2.56
C PRO A 321 -6.02 -5.85 -1.14
N ALA A 322 -4.75 -5.47 -0.95
CA ALA A 322 -4.11 -5.36 0.36
C ALA A 322 -4.13 -3.92 0.95
N ARG A 323 -4.75 -2.95 0.26
CA ARG A 323 -4.81 -1.55 0.72
C ARG A 323 -5.40 -1.44 2.12
N LYS A 324 -4.74 -0.72 3.04
CA LYS A 324 -5.20 -0.52 4.44
C LYS A 324 -5.61 -1.82 5.16
N LEU A 325 -4.82 -2.89 5.04
CA LEU A 325 -5.08 -4.17 5.71
C LEU A 325 -4.37 -4.31 7.08
N GLY A 326 -3.51 -3.35 7.41
CA GLY A 326 -2.78 -3.34 8.68
C GLY A 326 -3.70 -3.27 9.90
N LEU A 327 -3.23 -3.82 11.00
CA LEU A 327 -3.87 -3.80 12.31
C LEU A 327 -3.69 -2.41 12.94
N GLU A 328 -4.79 -1.84 13.43
CA GLU A 328 -4.80 -0.54 14.10
C GLU A 328 -4.09 -0.58 15.45
N ASN A 329 -3.57 0.56 15.92
CA ASN A 329 -2.95 0.74 17.25
C ASN A 329 -1.74 -0.18 17.55
N HIS A 330 -1.09 -0.72 16.52
CA HIS A 330 0.08 -1.58 16.63
C HIS A 330 1.28 -1.00 15.86
N GLU A 331 1.47 0.31 15.96
CA GLU A 331 2.69 0.99 15.52
C GLU A 331 3.71 0.99 16.65
N HIS A 332 5.00 1.09 16.31
CA HIS A 332 6.02 1.35 17.33
C HIS A 332 5.69 2.69 17.99
N SER A 333 5.42 2.66 19.29
CA SER A 333 5.25 3.90 20.05
C SER A 333 6.63 4.51 20.29
N GLU A 334 6.72 5.84 20.40
CA GLU A 334 7.96 6.47 20.87
C GLU A 334 8.32 5.99 22.29
N GLU A 335 7.34 5.55 23.07
CA GLU A 335 7.50 4.96 24.41
C GLU A 335 8.27 3.62 24.40
N ASP A 336 8.33 2.90 23.26
CA ASP A 336 9.11 1.67 23.11
C ASP A 336 10.63 1.94 22.98
N ARG A 337 11.05 3.21 22.88
CA ARG A 337 12.45 3.62 22.66
C ARG A 337 12.90 4.66 23.68
N ASN A 338 12.63 4.42 24.95
CA ASN A 338 13.10 5.30 26.02
C ASN A 338 14.63 5.43 25.99
N PRO A 339 15.18 6.65 26.16
CA PRO A 339 16.61 6.85 26.30
C PRO A 339 17.12 6.13 27.55
N PHE A 340 18.38 5.69 27.52
CA PHE A 340 19.01 5.11 28.71
C PHE A 340 19.06 6.15 29.84
N THR A 341 18.70 5.74 31.05
CA THR A 341 18.90 6.57 32.25
C THR A 341 20.38 6.66 32.59
N SER A 342 20.77 7.69 33.36
CA SER A 342 22.16 7.83 33.82
C SER A 342 22.66 6.57 34.55
N GLU A 343 21.82 5.96 35.41
CA GLU A 343 22.16 4.71 36.11
C GLU A 343 22.39 3.53 35.16
N GLN A 344 21.60 3.45 34.07
CA GLN A 344 21.79 2.41 33.05
C GLN A 344 23.08 2.65 32.27
N LEU A 345 23.40 3.90 31.93
CA LEU A 345 24.66 4.26 31.29
C LEU A 345 25.85 3.94 32.19
N GLU A 346 25.78 4.26 33.48
CA GLU A 346 26.81 3.90 34.46
C GLU A 346 27.03 2.39 34.50
N LYS A 347 25.96 1.58 34.51
CA LYS A 347 26.07 0.11 34.45
C LYS A 347 26.72 -0.39 33.15
N ILE A 348 26.36 0.19 32.00
CA ILE A 348 26.94 -0.18 30.70
C ILE A 348 28.44 0.17 30.67
N PHE A 349 28.80 1.38 31.07
CA PHE A 349 30.16 1.91 30.95
C PHE A 349 31.07 1.62 32.15
N SER A 350 30.57 0.88 33.16
CA SER A 350 31.38 0.27 34.22
C SER A 350 31.68 -1.22 33.98
N ALA A 351 31.17 -1.80 32.88
CA ALA A 351 31.39 -3.19 32.53
C ALA A 351 32.89 -3.53 32.39
N PRO A 352 33.29 -4.79 32.60
CA PRO A 352 34.70 -5.22 32.55
C PRO A 352 35.46 -4.81 31.29
N ILE A 353 34.82 -4.67 30.13
CA ILE A 353 35.50 -4.16 28.93
C ILE A 353 36.11 -2.75 29.13
N TYR A 354 35.52 -1.93 30.02
CA TYR A 354 36.01 -0.60 30.38
C TYR A 354 36.88 -0.60 31.64
N THR A 355 36.67 -1.56 32.54
CA THR A 355 37.26 -1.61 33.89
C THR A 355 38.17 -2.81 34.13
N GLY A 356 38.50 -3.59 33.10
CA GLY A 356 39.40 -4.75 33.13
C GLY A 356 38.67 -6.05 32.84
N CYS A 357 39.02 -6.70 31.73
CA CYS A 357 38.38 -7.94 31.31
C CYS A 357 39.37 -9.08 31.11
N GLN A 358 38.84 -10.29 30.97
CA GLN A 358 39.64 -11.49 30.71
C GLN A 358 40.16 -11.55 29.26
N ASP A 359 39.34 -11.19 28.27
CA ASP A 359 39.70 -11.09 26.85
C ASP A 359 38.74 -10.17 26.07
N ASP A 360 39.14 -9.70 24.88
CA ASP A 360 38.27 -8.92 23.98
C ASP A 360 37.42 -9.81 23.05
N GLU A 361 37.18 -11.08 23.37
CA GLU A 361 36.44 -12.02 22.53
C GLU A 361 35.07 -12.36 23.11
N ARG A 362 34.97 -13.50 23.81
CA ARG A 362 33.72 -14.02 24.40
C ARG A 362 33.61 -13.68 25.88
N ASN A 363 34.70 -13.33 26.54
CA ASN A 363 34.74 -13.06 27.98
C ASN A 363 34.97 -11.58 28.33
N TRP A 364 34.69 -10.66 27.40
CA TRP A 364 34.77 -9.21 27.61
C TRP A 364 33.92 -8.69 28.79
N ALA A 365 32.90 -9.45 29.20
CA ALA A 365 32.03 -9.13 30.33
C ALA A 365 32.48 -9.76 31.66
N LYS A 366 33.61 -10.48 31.70
CA LYS A 366 34.18 -11.07 32.92
C LYS A 366 35.38 -10.25 33.37
N SER A 367 35.47 -9.98 34.66
CA SER A 367 36.58 -9.23 35.25
C SER A 367 37.93 -9.92 35.00
N GLY A 368 38.95 -9.12 34.67
CA GLY A 368 40.31 -9.56 34.46
C GLY A 368 41.28 -8.38 34.32
N ASP A 369 42.54 -8.67 34.01
CA ASP A 369 43.60 -7.65 34.01
C ASP A 369 43.75 -6.95 32.65
N LEU A 370 43.22 -7.52 31.56
CA LEU A 370 43.37 -6.96 30.23
C LEU A 370 42.49 -5.72 30.02
N ARG A 371 43.05 -4.75 29.29
CA ARG A 371 42.40 -3.48 28.95
C ARG A 371 42.33 -3.27 27.44
N PRO A 372 41.62 -4.14 26.70
CA PRO A 372 41.58 -4.03 25.26
C PRO A 372 40.81 -2.77 24.84
N LYS A 373 41.34 -2.07 23.84
CA LYS A 373 40.72 -0.89 23.22
C LYS A 373 40.28 -1.20 21.79
N GLY A 374 39.63 -2.35 21.59
CA GLY A 374 39.12 -2.81 20.30
C GLY A 374 37.71 -2.29 19.97
N THR A 375 37.07 -2.93 19.01
CA THR A 375 35.72 -2.56 18.51
C THR A 375 34.67 -2.51 19.61
N LYS A 376 34.68 -3.48 20.54
CA LYS A 376 33.72 -3.55 21.66
C LYS A 376 33.88 -2.40 22.65
N PHE A 377 35.08 -1.86 22.77
CA PHE A 377 35.37 -0.71 23.62
C PHE A 377 34.91 0.59 22.97
N TRP A 378 35.33 0.85 21.73
CA TRP A 378 35.14 2.15 21.08
C TRP A 378 33.76 2.40 20.49
N VAL A 379 33.12 1.39 19.89
CA VAL A 379 31.84 1.60 19.19
C VAL A 379 30.75 2.16 20.12
N PRO A 380 30.54 1.62 21.34
CA PRO A 380 29.56 2.20 22.26
C PRO A 380 29.93 3.59 22.77
N LEU A 381 31.23 3.87 22.99
CA LEU A 381 31.70 5.20 23.41
C LEU A 381 31.46 6.27 22.35
N ILE A 382 31.72 5.95 21.08
CA ILE A 382 31.41 6.84 19.96
C ILE A 382 29.90 7.02 19.85
N GLY A 383 29.11 5.94 19.99
CA GLY A 383 27.65 6.02 20.02
C GLY A 383 27.13 6.97 21.10
N LEU A 384 27.68 6.87 22.32
CA LEU A 384 27.32 7.70 23.45
C LEU A 384 27.66 9.18 23.23
N TYR A 385 28.91 9.49 22.85
CA TYR A 385 29.38 10.87 22.78
C TYR A 385 29.04 11.59 21.47
N GLN A 386 28.76 10.86 20.39
CA GLN A 386 28.59 11.45 19.05
C GLN A 386 27.22 11.24 18.43
N GLY A 387 26.38 10.36 19.00
CA GLY A 387 25.06 10.05 18.43
C GLY A 387 25.11 9.51 17.00
N MET A 388 26.26 8.94 16.60
CA MET A 388 26.43 8.34 15.28
C MET A 388 25.67 7.01 15.17
N ARG A 389 25.19 6.67 13.98
CA ARG A 389 24.52 5.37 13.77
C ARG A 389 25.55 4.25 13.83
N LEU A 390 25.16 3.10 14.37
CA LEU A 390 26.04 1.92 14.49
C LEU A 390 26.81 1.60 13.20
N ASN A 391 26.12 1.53 12.06
CA ASN A 391 26.77 1.27 10.77
C ASN A 391 27.71 2.39 10.32
N GLU A 392 27.44 3.65 10.66
CA GLU A 392 28.36 4.77 10.35
C GLU A 392 29.65 4.60 11.17
N ILE A 393 29.55 4.21 12.45
CA ILE A 393 30.70 3.99 13.32
C ILE A 393 31.53 2.79 12.80
N CYS A 394 30.89 1.64 12.55
CA CYS A 394 31.61 0.44 12.12
C CYS A 394 32.26 0.54 10.73
N GLN A 395 31.86 1.52 9.91
CA GLN A 395 32.44 1.77 8.59
C GLN A 395 33.48 2.90 8.59
N LEU A 396 33.82 3.47 9.76
CA LEU A 396 34.83 4.53 9.85
C LEU A 396 36.19 4.02 9.37
N ARG A 397 36.83 4.79 8.51
CA ARG A 397 38.20 4.61 8.06
C ARG A 397 39.11 5.66 8.66
N LEU A 398 40.43 5.40 8.64
CA LEU A 398 41.41 6.37 9.14
C LEU A 398 41.32 7.73 8.43
N GLU A 399 41.02 7.72 7.14
CA GLU A 399 40.83 8.92 6.30
C GLU A 399 39.55 9.71 6.60
N ASP A 400 38.60 9.13 7.34
CA ASP A 400 37.35 9.81 7.74
C ASP A 400 37.55 10.71 8.95
N ILE A 401 38.67 10.60 9.65
CA ILE A 401 39.03 11.49 10.76
C ILE A 401 39.93 12.57 10.20
N LYS A 402 39.44 13.80 10.20
CA LYS A 402 40.13 14.95 9.63
C LYS A 402 40.29 16.04 10.66
N ARG A 403 41.26 16.92 10.41
CA ARG A 403 41.51 18.10 11.22
C ARG A 403 41.45 19.34 10.31
N GLU A 404 40.56 20.26 10.65
CA GLU A 404 40.47 21.59 10.02
C GLU A 404 40.43 22.63 11.14
N THR A 405 41.22 23.70 11.03
CA THR A 405 41.22 24.82 12.00
C THR A 405 41.32 24.31 13.46
N GLU A 406 42.23 23.36 13.71
CA GLU A 406 42.48 22.72 15.01
C GLU A 406 41.35 21.84 15.59
N ILE A 407 40.26 21.66 14.86
CA ILE A 407 39.14 20.80 15.25
C ILE A 407 39.26 19.46 14.53
N ASP A 408 39.48 18.38 15.28
CA ASP A 408 39.33 17.02 14.76
C ASP A 408 37.83 16.69 14.59
N PHE A 409 37.44 16.09 13.48
CA PHE A 409 36.05 15.70 13.20
C PHE A 409 35.96 14.40 12.39
N PHE A 410 34.84 13.71 12.54
CA PHE A 410 34.41 12.62 11.68
C PHE A 410 33.73 13.19 10.42
N ASP A 411 34.25 12.87 9.25
CA ASP A 411 33.72 13.28 7.95
C ASP A 411 32.82 12.19 7.35
N ILE A 412 31.56 12.15 7.79
CA ILE A 412 30.60 11.11 7.42
C ILE A 412 30.09 11.37 6.01
N ARG A 413 30.56 10.57 5.03
CA ARG A 413 30.19 10.71 3.61
C ARG A 413 30.01 9.33 2.94
N PRO A 414 29.11 9.19 1.95
CA PRO A 414 29.06 8.03 1.07
C PRO A 414 30.22 8.05 0.07
N ASP A 415 30.70 6.87 -0.34
CA ASP A 415 31.76 6.74 -1.35
C ASP A 415 31.33 7.38 -2.69
N THR A 416 32.14 8.29 -3.21
CA THR A 416 31.95 8.87 -4.54
C THR A 416 32.27 7.86 -5.64
N ALA A 417 31.66 8.02 -6.82
CA ALA A 417 31.92 7.13 -7.96
C ALA A 417 33.41 7.10 -8.39
N ARG A 418 34.17 8.17 -8.09
CA ARG A 418 35.62 8.25 -8.34
C ARG A 418 36.46 7.49 -7.30
N GLU A 419 36.05 7.46 -6.03
CA GLU A 419 36.72 6.65 -5.00
C GLU A 419 36.52 5.15 -5.23
N ARG A 420 35.39 4.76 -5.85
CA ARG A 420 35.15 3.38 -6.31
C ARG A 420 36.06 2.96 -7.48
N SER A 421 36.56 3.90 -8.27
CA SER A 421 37.40 3.62 -9.44
C SER A 421 38.91 3.74 -9.18
N GLN A 422 39.33 4.49 -8.16
CA GLN A 422 40.74 4.68 -7.82
C GLN A 422 41.30 3.62 -6.85
N THR A 423 40.42 2.95 -6.11
CA THR A 423 40.78 1.69 -5.46
C THR A 423 40.80 0.63 -6.56
N GLN A 424 41.89 -0.14 -6.73
CA GLN A 424 41.99 -1.26 -7.69
C GLN A 424 40.67 -2.04 -7.76
N PRO A 425 40.25 -2.59 -8.92
CA PRO A 425 38.96 -3.23 -9.11
C PRO A 425 38.82 -4.44 -8.18
N ARG A 426 38.42 -4.18 -6.94
CA ARG A 426 38.09 -5.19 -5.95
C ARG A 426 36.67 -5.62 -6.25
N LYS A 427 36.48 -6.94 -6.27
CA LYS A 427 35.16 -7.57 -6.43
C LYS A 427 34.13 -6.85 -5.57
N VAL A 428 32.93 -6.71 -6.11
CA VAL A 428 31.72 -6.07 -5.55
C VAL A 428 31.28 -6.66 -4.17
N GLU A 429 32.08 -7.55 -3.58
CA GLU A 429 31.84 -8.21 -2.30
C GLU A 429 32.37 -7.42 -1.08
N ASP A 430 33.33 -6.49 -1.25
CA ASP A 430 33.84 -5.67 -0.14
C ASP A 430 33.08 -4.32 -0.02
N GLY A 431 32.21 -4.26 0.99
CA GLY A 431 31.26 -3.19 1.32
C GLY A 431 31.76 -1.73 1.18
N GLY A 432 31.27 -1.04 0.14
CA GLY A 432 31.38 0.42 0.04
C GLY A 432 30.61 1.17 1.13
N ARG A 433 31.09 2.36 1.51
CA ARG A 433 30.42 3.26 2.47
C ARG A 433 29.03 3.63 1.97
N ARG A 434 28.00 3.17 2.68
CA ARG A 434 26.59 3.41 2.33
C ARG A 434 25.92 4.27 3.40
N THR A 435 25.70 5.54 3.09
CA THR A 435 24.76 6.36 3.86
C THR A 435 23.37 6.30 3.22
N LYS A 436 22.30 6.34 4.03
CA LYS A 436 20.93 6.09 3.56
C LYS A 436 20.38 7.22 2.66
N THR A 437 20.91 8.44 2.77
CA THR A 437 20.44 9.63 2.02
C THR A 437 21.57 10.66 1.82
N ALA A 438 21.48 11.51 0.81
CA ALA A 438 22.41 12.63 0.59
C ALA A 438 22.43 13.61 1.78
N SER A 439 21.31 13.75 2.51
CA SER A 439 21.18 14.52 3.75
C SER A 439 21.93 13.92 4.95
N SER A 440 22.48 12.70 4.84
CA SER A 440 23.25 12.06 5.91
C SER A 440 24.73 12.51 5.95
N ARG A 441 25.18 13.29 4.95
CA ARG A 441 26.54 13.86 4.91
C ARG A 441 26.70 14.91 5.99
N ARG A 442 27.66 14.71 6.91
CA ARG A 442 27.90 15.66 8.00
C ARG A 442 29.32 15.54 8.54
N ARG A 443 29.80 16.65 9.12
CA ARG A 443 31.03 16.71 9.90
C ARG A 443 30.67 16.71 11.37
N VAL A 444 31.20 15.78 12.15
CA VAL A 444 30.92 15.65 13.58
C VAL A 444 32.21 15.87 14.37
N PRO A 445 32.36 16.97 15.12
CA PRO A 445 33.56 17.21 15.93
C PRO A 445 33.85 16.06 16.89
N VAL A 446 35.13 15.69 17.05
CA VAL A 446 35.55 14.64 18.00
C VAL A 446 35.39 15.17 19.42
N HIS A 447 34.52 14.54 20.20
CA HIS A 447 34.22 14.92 21.58
C HIS A 447 35.48 14.85 22.44
N PRO A 448 35.76 15.84 23.31
CA PRO A 448 36.98 15.90 24.13
C PRO A 448 37.24 14.62 24.93
N ARG A 449 36.19 14.02 25.49
CA ARG A 449 36.29 12.76 26.24
C ARG A 449 36.83 11.59 25.42
N LEU A 450 36.55 11.53 24.12
CA LEU A 450 37.13 10.51 23.24
C LEU A 450 38.62 10.78 23.02
N LYS A 451 39.02 12.05 22.91
CA LYS A 451 40.44 12.44 22.80
C LYS A 451 41.21 12.07 24.07
N GLU A 452 40.67 12.38 25.25
CA GLU A 452 41.27 12.02 26.55
C GLU A 452 41.46 10.50 26.72
N LEU A 453 40.55 9.69 26.19
CA LEU A 453 40.64 8.23 26.24
C LEU A 453 41.68 7.66 25.26
N GLY A 454 42.30 8.52 24.44
CA GLY A 454 43.31 8.15 23.44
C GLY A 454 42.70 7.64 22.13
N PHE A 455 41.50 8.09 21.76
CA PHE A 455 40.88 7.68 20.50
C PHE A 455 41.78 8.04 19.32
N LEU A 456 42.27 9.29 19.25
CA LEU A 456 43.11 9.73 18.14
C LEU A 456 44.44 8.95 18.08
N ASP A 457 44.98 8.50 19.20
CA ASP A 457 46.24 7.74 19.27
C ASP A 457 46.09 6.31 18.71
N LEU A 458 44.87 5.74 18.75
CA LEU A 458 44.55 4.47 18.09
C LEU A 458 44.76 4.55 16.57
N SER A 459 44.51 5.74 16.00
CA SER A 459 44.65 5.98 14.56
C SER A 459 46.09 5.91 14.08
N GLU A 460 47.06 6.26 14.93
CA GLU A 460 48.47 6.26 14.57
C GLU A 460 49.07 4.84 14.65
N ASN A 461 48.66 4.05 15.64
CA ASN A 461 49.13 2.66 15.82
C ASN A 461 48.59 1.68 14.78
N ASN A 462 47.45 1.98 14.13
CA ASN A 462 46.84 1.12 13.11
C ASN A 462 47.27 1.44 11.67
N ARG A 463 48.11 2.47 11.43
CA ARG A 463 48.69 2.80 10.12
C ARG A 463 49.73 1.76 9.68
N THR A 464 49.26 0.61 9.22
CA THR A 464 50.07 -0.38 8.48
C THR A 464 49.56 -0.49 7.05
N PRO A 465 50.39 -0.92 6.08
CA PRO A 465 50.08 -0.83 4.64
C PRO A 465 48.81 -1.58 4.17
N ALA A 466 48.20 -2.40 5.02
CA ALA A 466 47.07 -3.27 4.67
C ALA A 466 45.72 -2.91 5.33
N GLY A 467 45.66 -1.95 6.25
CA GLY A 467 44.42 -1.62 6.99
C GLY A 467 43.88 -0.24 6.66
N ILE A 468 42.78 -0.17 5.89
CA ILE A 468 42.07 1.09 5.59
C ILE A 468 40.98 1.36 6.65
N ASP A 469 40.47 0.31 7.30
CA ASP A 469 39.40 0.40 8.29
C ASP A 469 39.93 0.71 9.69
N TYR A 470 39.21 1.55 10.42
CA TYR A 470 39.63 2.04 11.74
C TYR A 470 39.55 0.96 12.84
N PHE A 471 38.58 0.05 12.71
CA PHE A 471 38.37 -1.08 13.60
C PHE A 471 38.83 -2.35 12.91
N ARG A 472 39.95 -2.95 13.37
CA ARG A 472 40.30 -4.32 12.96
C ARG A 472 39.27 -5.29 13.56
N THR A 473 38.76 -6.18 12.72
CA THR A 473 37.87 -7.27 13.14
C THR A 473 38.65 -8.43 13.72
#